data_AF-A0A2E8JF14-F1
#
_entry.id   AF-A0A2E8JF14-F1
#
_cell.length_a   1.000
_cell.length_b   1.000
_cell.length_c   1.000
_cell.angle_alpha   90.00
_cell.angle_beta   90.00
_cell.angle_gamma   90.00
#
_symmetry.space_group_name_H-M   'P 1'
#
loop_
_entity.id
_entity.type
_entity.pdbx_description
1 polymer ?
#
loop_
_entity_poly.entity_id
_entity_poly.type
_entity_poly.pdbx_seq_one_letter_code
_entity_poly.pdbx_strand_id
1 'polypeptide(L)'
;MVVETSVLSICLTCRDGNEALTKTRGGARLAQAVLDRIDAKKVFELRGVRCMSQCKRPCIASLSARECFTYVFGDLDPDRADHVDALLEFVSLYNAATEGFLKREDRPEALRASILGRFPPIDSNSPLVTYLTPEYAV
;
A
#
# COMPACT_ATOMS: atom_id res chain seq x y z
N MET A 1 -14.87 9.77 -10.29
CA MET A 1 -14.15 8.98 -11.31
C MET A 1 -13.74 7.68 -10.63
N VAL A 2 -14.13 6.53 -11.18
CA VAL A 2 -13.76 5.23 -10.61
C VAL A 2 -12.30 4.99 -10.99
N VAL A 3 -11.47 4.68 -9.99
CA VAL A 3 -10.06 4.36 -10.18
C VAL A 3 -9.95 3.15 -11.13
N GLU A 4 -9.11 3.20 -12.17
CA GLU A 4 -8.73 1.99 -12.91
C GLU A 4 -8.24 0.93 -11.91
N THR A 5 -8.52 -0.36 -12.15
CA THR A 5 -8.30 -1.44 -11.18
C THR A 5 -7.00 -1.28 -10.40
N SER A 6 -7.10 -0.99 -9.10
CA SER A 6 -5.93 -0.79 -8.26
C SER A 6 -5.17 -2.09 -8.04
N VAL A 7 -3.86 -1.98 -7.80
CA VAL A 7 -2.96 -3.12 -7.64
C VAL A 7 -2.28 -3.04 -6.27
N LEU A 8 -2.62 -3.97 -5.40
CA LEU A 8 -1.90 -4.21 -4.14
C LEU A 8 -0.70 -5.12 -4.44
N SER A 9 0.50 -4.58 -4.25
CA SER A 9 1.77 -5.28 -4.45
C SER A 9 2.41 -5.59 -3.11
N ILE A 10 2.82 -6.84 -2.87
CA ILE A 10 3.44 -7.26 -1.60
C ILE A 10 4.84 -7.79 -1.88
N CYS A 11 5.84 -7.31 -1.14
CA CYS A 11 7.20 -7.82 -1.21
C CYS A 11 7.29 -9.21 -0.56
N LEU A 12 7.43 -10.26 -1.37
CA LEU A 12 7.43 -11.66 -0.91
C LEU A 12 8.66 -12.04 -0.09
N THR A 13 9.77 -11.30 -0.22
CA THR A 13 11.02 -11.59 0.48
C THR A 13 11.30 -10.65 1.66
N CYS A 14 10.33 -9.89 2.16
CA CYS A 14 10.54 -9.16 3.42
C CYS A 14 10.94 -10.10 4.56
N ARG A 15 11.83 -9.64 5.43
CA ARG A 15 12.09 -10.29 6.72
C ARG A 15 11.34 -9.56 7.81
N ASP A 16 10.84 -10.29 8.80
CA ASP A 16 10.30 -9.71 10.02
C ASP A 16 10.93 -10.26 11.30
N GLY A 17 11.97 -11.09 11.17
CA GLY A 17 12.71 -11.64 12.30
C GLY A 17 12.13 -12.96 12.81
N ASN A 18 10.94 -13.35 12.33
CA ASN A 18 10.26 -14.57 12.77
C ASN A 18 10.56 -15.78 11.86
N GLU A 19 11.47 -15.66 10.89
CA GLU A 19 11.73 -16.73 9.91
C GLU A 19 12.25 -18.03 10.57
N ALA A 20 12.99 -17.93 11.67
CA ALA A 20 13.52 -19.11 12.37
C ALA A 20 12.40 -20.00 12.93
N LEU A 21 11.31 -19.37 13.38
CA LEU A 21 10.12 -20.04 13.92
C LEU A 21 9.17 -20.47 12.79
N THR A 22 8.82 -19.52 11.92
CA THR A 22 7.76 -19.68 10.90
C THR A 22 8.21 -20.41 9.64
N LYS A 23 9.53 -20.58 9.46
CA LYS A 23 10.18 -21.18 8.28
C LYS A 23 9.86 -20.48 6.95
N THR A 24 9.19 -19.34 6.99
CA THR A 24 8.71 -18.58 5.83
C THR A 24 9.00 -17.10 6.01
N ARG A 25 9.13 -16.37 4.91
CA ARG A 25 9.41 -14.93 4.93
C ARG A 25 8.17 -14.17 5.41
N GLY A 26 8.35 -13.17 6.27
CA GLY A 26 7.24 -12.32 6.74
C GLY A 26 6.41 -11.75 5.58
N GLY A 27 7.06 -11.34 4.49
CA GLY A 27 6.37 -10.85 3.29
C GLY A 27 5.50 -11.89 2.58
N ALA A 28 5.94 -13.15 2.54
CA ALA A 28 5.15 -14.25 1.99
C ALA A 28 3.97 -14.60 2.90
N ARG A 29 4.16 -14.55 4.23
CA ARG A 29 3.07 -14.70 5.19
C ARG A 29 2.05 -13.59 5.09
N LEU A 30 2.47 -12.34 4.90
CA LEU A 30 1.57 -11.22 4.66
C LEU A 30 0.74 -11.43 3.40
N ALA A 31 1.38 -11.86 2.29
CA ALA A 31 0.67 -12.16 1.05
C ALA A 31 -0.37 -13.27 1.24
N GLN A 32 -0.04 -14.31 1.98
CA GLN A 32 -0.99 -15.38 2.31
C GLN A 32 -2.15 -14.87 3.18
N ALA A 33 -1.85 -14.10 4.23
CA ALA A 33 -2.86 -13.55 5.12
C ALA A 33 -3.85 -12.62 4.40
N VAL A 34 -3.39 -11.90 3.38
CA VAL A 34 -4.26 -11.13 2.47
C VAL A 34 -5.07 -12.06 1.57
N LEU A 35 -4.45 -13.07 0.95
CA LEU A 35 -5.14 -14.06 0.10
C LEU A 35 -6.28 -14.76 0.85
N ASP A 36 -6.09 -15.06 2.14
CA ASP A 36 -7.09 -15.76 2.96
C ASP A 36 -8.32 -14.88 3.29
N ARG A 37 -8.23 -13.56 3.11
CA ARG A 37 -9.29 -12.59 3.43
C ARG A 37 -10.01 -11.99 2.23
N ILE A 38 -9.48 -12.15 1.02
CA ILE A 38 -10.08 -11.57 -0.18
C ILE A 38 -11.13 -12.49 -0.78
N ASP A 39 -12.28 -11.92 -1.18
CA ASP A 39 -13.32 -12.62 -1.95
C ASP A 39 -12.88 -12.74 -3.43
N ALA A 40 -13.36 -13.78 -4.11
CA ALA A 40 -13.32 -13.91 -5.56
C ALA A 40 -13.92 -12.69 -6.31
N LYS A 41 -14.85 -11.95 -5.68
CA LYS A 41 -15.45 -10.72 -6.21
C LYS A 41 -14.65 -9.44 -5.93
N LYS A 42 -13.41 -9.53 -5.50
CA LYS A 42 -12.56 -8.35 -5.24
C LYS A 42 -12.46 -7.43 -6.47
N VAL A 43 -12.40 -6.13 -6.21
CA VAL A 43 -12.33 -5.06 -7.24
C VAL A 43 -10.90 -4.51 -7.43
N PHE A 44 -9.89 -5.29 -7.03
CA PHE A 44 -8.47 -4.91 -7.13
C PHE A 44 -7.61 -6.14 -7.46
N GLU A 45 -6.44 -5.91 -8.01
CA GLU A 45 -5.43 -6.94 -8.27
C GLU A 45 -4.50 -7.10 -7.07
N LEU A 46 -4.16 -8.35 -6.77
CA LEU A 46 -3.13 -8.68 -5.78
C LEU A 46 -1.95 -9.31 -6.50
N ARG A 47 -0.74 -8.77 -6.30
CA ARG A 47 0.48 -9.36 -6.85
C ARG A 47 1.60 -9.47 -5.82
N GLY A 48 2.37 -10.53 -5.93
CA GLY A 48 3.65 -10.66 -5.25
C GLY A 48 4.78 -10.04 -6.07
N VAL A 49 5.63 -9.25 -5.42
CA VAL A 49 6.88 -8.74 -5.97
C VAL A 49 8.02 -9.42 -5.24
N ARG A 50 9.04 -9.89 -5.95
CA ARG A 50 10.17 -10.58 -5.32
C ARG A 50 10.83 -9.71 -4.24
N CYS A 51 11.20 -8.47 -4.57
CA CYS A 51 11.83 -7.53 -3.65
C CYS A 51 11.39 -6.11 -3.99
N MET A 52 11.14 -5.28 -2.97
CA MET A 52 10.82 -3.85 -3.11
C MET A 52 11.88 -2.94 -2.44
N SER A 53 13.08 -3.47 -2.17
CA SER A 53 14.26 -2.73 -1.69
C SER A 53 14.11 -1.95 -0.38
N GLN A 54 13.10 -2.24 0.44
CA GLN A 54 12.87 -1.60 1.74
C GLN A 54 13.12 -2.52 2.94
N CYS A 55 14.20 -3.30 2.87
CA CYS A 55 14.54 -4.33 3.87
C CYS A 55 14.83 -3.81 5.28
N LYS A 56 14.95 -2.50 5.50
CA LYS A 56 15.11 -1.90 6.83
C LYS A 56 13.84 -1.95 7.68
N ARG A 57 12.69 -2.22 7.05
CA ARG A 57 11.39 -2.34 7.70
C ARG A 57 10.75 -3.67 7.36
N PRO A 58 10.05 -4.32 8.30
CA PRO A 58 9.37 -5.56 8.02
C PRO A 58 8.17 -5.32 7.09
N CYS A 59 7.89 -6.34 6.27
CA CYS A 59 6.72 -6.49 5.40
C CYS A 59 6.27 -5.21 4.67
N ILE A 60 6.70 -5.09 3.42
CA ILE A 60 6.42 -3.94 2.56
C ILE A 60 5.28 -4.26 1.60
N ALA A 61 4.35 -3.32 1.46
CA ALA A 61 3.30 -3.35 0.46
C ALA A 61 3.20 -2.00 -0.25
N SER A 62 2.67 -1.99 -1.47
CA SER A 62 2.26 -0.75 -2.14
C SER A 62 0.90 -0.88 -2.78
N LEU A 63 0.17 0.23 -2.82
CA LEU A 63 -1.08 0.34 -3.56
C LEU A 63 -0.93 1.42 -4.63
N SER A 64 -1.25 1.07 -5.87
CA SER A 64 -1.12 1.94 -7.03
C SER A 64 -2.23 1.68 -8.04
N ALA A 65 -2.62 2.70 -8.78
CA ALA A 65 -3.47 2.64 -9.97
C ALA A 65 -3.01 3.71 -10.96
N ARG A 66 -3.50 3.67 -12.21
CA ARG A 66 -3.24 4.77 -13.15
C ARG A 66 -3.87 6.05 -12.65
N GLU A 67 -3.21 7.18 -12.92
CA GLU A 67 -3.68 8.52 -12.55
C GLU A 67 -4.06 8.67 -11.07
N CYS A 68 -3.48 7.85 -10.19
CA CYS A 68 -3.73 7.90 -8.77
C CYS A 68 -2.42 7.93 -7.98
N PHE A 69 -2.48 8.46 -6.76
CA PHE A 69 -1.35 8.43 -5.85
C PHE A 69 -0.93 6.99 -5.57
N THR A 70 0.37 6.73 -5.54
CA THR A 70 0.92 5.46 -5.07
C THR A 70 1.24 5.58 -3.58
N TYR A 71 0.75 4.63 -2.77
CA TYR A 71 1.09 4.52 -1.35
C TYR A 71 2.07 3.38 -1.14
N VAL A 72 3.08 3.60 -0.29
CA VAL A 72 4.01 2.57 0.16
C VAL A 72 3.84 2.40 1.66
N PHE A 73 3.59 1.17 2.08
CA PHE A 73 3.42 0.76 3.46
C PHE A 73 4.62 -0.07 3.92
N GLY A 74 4.97 0.06 5.19
CA GLY A 74 5.92 -0.82 5.87
C GLY A 74 5.56 -0.96 7.34
N ASP A 75 6.39 -1.73 8.05
CA ASP A 75 6.13 -2.10 9.45
C ASP A 75 4.79 -2.84 9.59
N LEU A 76 4.42 -3.59 8.55
CA LEU A 76 3.25 -4.44 8.57
C LEU A 76 3.59 -5.72 9.33
N ASP A 77 2.64 -6.20 10.14
CA ASP A 77 2.77 -7.44 10.86
C ASP A 77 1.79 -8.46 10.24
N PRO A 78 2.30 -9.53 9.61
CA PRO A 78 1.46 -10.55 8.98
C PRO A 78 0.62 -11.36 9.98
N ASP A 79 0.98 -11.37 11.25
CA ASP A 79 0.30 -12.15 12.30
C ASP A 79 -0.77 -11.30 13.02
N ARG A 80 -0.81 -9.99 12.75
CA ARG A 80 -1.81 -9.03 13.24
C ARG A 80 -2.97 -8.91 12.27
N ALA A 81 -4.13 -9.47 12.63
CA ALA A 81 -5.34 -9.41 11.79
C ALA A 81 -5.75 -7.97 11.44
N ASP A 82 -5.64 -7.04 12.38
CA ASP A 82 -5.99 -5.64 12.20
C ASP A 82 -5.10 -4.92 11.18
N HIS A 83 -3.85 -5.33 10.99
CA HIS A 83 -2.99 -4.78 9.92
C HIS A 83 -3.47 -5.23 8.54
N VAL A 84 -3.88 -6.49 8.42
CA VAL A 84 -4.36 -7.05 7.14
C VAL A 84 -5.72 -6.49 6.78
N ASP A 85 -6.63 -6.41 7.75
CA ASP A 85 -7.97 -5.84 7.56
C ASP A 85 -7.85 -4.35 7.19
N ALA A 86 -6.95 -3.61 7.85
CA ALA A 86 -6.69 -2.22 7.53
C ALA A 86 -6.11 -2.03 6.11
N LEU A 87 -5.30 -2.95 5.59
CA LEU A 87 -4.85 -2.88 4.18
C LEU A 87 -6.01 -3.01 3.20
N LEU A 88 -6.93 -3.94 3.46
CA LEU A 88 -8.11 -4.17 2.61
C LEU A 88 -9.11 -3.02 2.69
N GLU A 89 -9.31 -2.47 3.89
CA GLU A 89 -10.10 -1.25 4.10
C GLU A 89 -9.47 -0.07 3.35
N PHE A 90 -8.15 0.10 3.44
CA PHE A 90 -7.44 1.15 2.71
C PHE A 90 -7.63 1.03 1.20
N VAL A 91 -7.57 -0.18 0.64
CA VAL A 91 -7.85 -0.42 -0.80
C VAL A 91 -9.26 0.04 -1.17
N SER A 92 -10.25 -0.24 -0.33
CA SER A 92 -11.63 0.16 -0.58
C SER A 92 -11.80 1.67 -0.56
N LEU A 93 -11.23 2.35 0.44
CA LEU A 93 -11.23 3.80 0.54
C LEU A 93 -10.49 4.46 -0.61
N TYR A 94 -9.34 3.91 -0.98
CA TYR A 94 -8.53 4.35 -2.11
C TYR A 94 -9.32 4.32 -3.42
N ASN A 95 -10.01 3.21 -3.70
CA ASN A 95 -10.81 3.06 -4.92
C ASN A 95 -12.01 4.03 -4.99
N ALA A 96 -12.49 4.51 -3.85
CA ALA A 96 -13.57 5.49 -3.77
C ALA A 96 -13.09 6.95 -3.83
N ALA A 97 -11.80 7.19 -3.61
CA ALA A 97 -11.23 8.53 -3.51
C ALA A 97 -10.78 9.09 -4.87
N THR A 98 -10.93 10.40 -5.05
CA THR A 98 -10.38 11.10 -6.21
C THR A 98 -8.85 10.97 -6.23
N GLU A 99 -8.30 10.50 -7.36
CA GLU A 99 -6.88 10.16 -7.53
C GLU A 99 -6.33 9.22 -6.42
N GLY A 100 -7.20 8.45 -5.74
CA GLY A 100 -6.79 7.59 -4.63
C GLY A 100 -6.24 8.36 -3.41
N PHE A 101 -6.52 9.65 -3.29
CA PHE A 101 -6.00 10.46 -2.20
C PHE A 101 -6.82 10.29 -0.90
N LEU A 102 -6.15 9.93 0.20
CA LEU A 102 -6.75 9.83 1.53
C LEU A 102 -6.06 10.79 2.50
N LYS A 103 -6.84 11.61 3.23
CA LYS A 103 -6.32 12.41 4.35
C LYS A 103 -5.90 11.48 5.48
N ARG A 104 -5.09 11.98 6.42
CA ARG A 104 -4.56 11.14 7.51
C ARG A 104 -5.68 10.56 8.39
N GLU A 105 -6.71 11.35 8.66
CA GLU A 105 -7.86 10.99 9.50
C GLU A 105 -8.76 9.91 8.88
N ASP A 106 -8.93 9.94 7.56
CA ASP A 106 -9.74 8.97 6.81
C ASP A 106 -9.09 7.58 6.72
N ARG A 107 -7.81 7.45 7.10
CA ARG A 107 -7.08 6.18 6.98
C ARG A 107 -7.39 5.27 8.18
N PRO A 108 -7.43 3.95 7.95
CA PRO A 108 -7.47 2.95 9.02
C PRO A 108 -6.36 3.20 10.03
N GLU A 109 -6.69 3.18 11.32
CA GLU A 109 -5.80 3.61 12.40
C GLU A 109 -4.47 2.85 12.39
N ALA A 110 -4.53 1.52 12.21
CA ALA A 110 -3.37 0.63 12.16
C ALA A 110 -2.36 1.01 11.07
N LEU A 111 -2.78 1.68 9.99
CA LEU A 111 -1.90 2.07 8.88
C LEU A 111 -1.47 3.54 8.91
N ARG A 112 -2.00 4.36 9.82
CA ARG A 112 -1.64 5.79 9.87
C ARG A 112 -0.15 6.03 10.10
N ALA A 113 0.53 5.14 10.84
CA ALA A 113 1.97 5.19 11.09
C ALA A 113 2.79 4.38 10.07
N SER A 114 2.16 3.48 9.30
CA SER A 114 2.82 2.54 8.39
C SER A 114 3.10 3.09 7.00
N ILE A 115 2.58 4.27 6.64
CA ILE A 115 2.84 4.88 5.33
C ILE A 115 4.26 5.47 5.31
N LEU A 116 5.12 4.85 4.51
CA LEU A 116 6.50 5.28 4.30
C LEU A 116 6.62 6.40 3.27
N GLY A 117 5.67 6.45 2.35
CA GLY A 117 5.66 7.43 1.29
C GLY A 117 4.35 7.41 0.51
N ARG A 118 4.05 8.55 -0.10
CA ARG A 118 2.98 8.71 -1.06
C ARG A 118 3.52 9.52 -2.24
N PHE A 119 3.35 9.00 -3.44
CA PHE A 119 3.89 9.57 -4.67
C PHE A 119 2.73 9.95 -5.60
N PRO A 120 2.72 11.14 -6.20
CA PRO A 120 1.68 11.51 -7.17
C PRO A 120 1.78 10.63 -8.43
N PRO A 121 0.68 10.53 -9.20
CA PRO A 121 0.75 10.03 -10.57
C PRO A 121 1.62 10.94 -11.45
N ILE A 122 1.93 10.48 -12.66
CA ILE A 122 2.73 11.25 -13.64
C ILE A 122 2.05 12.59 -13.92
N ASP A 123 0.75 12.55 -14.20
CA ASP A 123 -0.09 13.73 -14.39
C ASP A 123 -1.09 13.81 -13.23
N SER A 124 -1.08 14.92 -12.49
CA SER A 124 -1.89 15.10 -11.29
C SER A 124 -2.55 16.47 -11.30
N ASN A 125 -3.86 16.51 -11.10
CA ASN A 125 -4.59 17.77 -10.88
C ASN A 125 -4.82 18.05 -9.40
N SER A 126 -4.33 17.19 -8.50
CA SER A 126 -4.41 17.41 -7.06
C SER A 126 -3.75 18.72 -6.63
N PRO A 127 -4.38 19.49 -5.72
CA PRO A 127 -3.81 20.73 -5.18
C PRO A 127 -2.57 20.50 -4.30
N LEU A 128 -2.19 19.24 -4.06
CA LEU A 128 -0.98 18.86 -3.33
C LEU A 128 0.26 18.77 -4.22
N VAL A 129 0.08 18.83 -5.53
CA VAL A 129 1.16 18.76 -6.51
C VAL A 129 1.33 20.15 -7.09
N THR A 130 2.51 20.74 -6.85
CA THR A 130 2.90 22.02 -7.44
C THR A 130 3.94 21.75 -8.51
N TYR A 131 3.64 22.13 -9.75
CA TYR A 131 4.61 22.09 -10.84
C TYR A 131 5.60 23.23 -10.67
N LEU A 132 6.88 22.89 -10.60
CA LEU A 132 7.95 23.86 -10.44
C LEU A 132 8.32 24.43 -11.81
N THR A 133 7.81 25.63 -12.12
CA THR A 133 8.18 26.41 -13.31
C THR A 133 9.32 27.39 -12.98
N PRO A 134 9.96 28.04 -13.96
CA PRO A 134 10.97 29.07 -13.70
C PRO A 134 10.46 30.23 -12.82
N GLU A 135 9.15 30.48 -12.77
CA GLU A 135 8.54 31.48 -11.89
C GLU A 135 8.27 30.97 -10.46
N TYR A 136 8.61 29.72 -10.13
CA TYR A 136 8.47 29.17 -8.78
C TYR A 136 9.48 29.84 -7.83
N ALA A 137 9.05 30.94 -7.22
CA ALA A 137 9.74 31.63 -6.13
C ALA A 137 9.26 31.07 -4.79
N VAL A 138 10.22 30.62 -3.97
CA VAL A 138 10.00 30.15 -2.59
C VAL A 138 9.86 31.35 -1.66
#